data_AF-A0AAV6KPA0-F1
#
_entry.id   AF-A0AAV6KPA0-F1
#
_cell.length_a   1.000
_cell.length_b   1.000
_cell.length_c   1.000
_cell.angle_alpha   90.00
_cell.angle_beta   90.00
_cell.angle_gamma   90.00
#
_symmetry.space_group_name_H-M   'P 1'
#
loop_
_entity.id
_entity.type
_entity.pdbx_description
1 polymer ?
#
loop_
_entity_poly.entity_id
_entity_poly.type
_entity_poly.pdbx_seq_one_letter_code
_entity_poly.pdbx_strand_id
1 'polypeptide(L)'
;MQYIRSPVSTICMGQAASMGSLLLAAGAKGERRSLPHSTVMIHQPSGGFSGQAKDMTIHTKQIIRTWDSLNELYVKHTGQPIDIIQKNMDRDYFMTPEEAKEFGIIDEVIDKRQLALVADAVVNDGKDDKGPSLEG
;
A
#
# COMPACT_ATOMS: atom_id res chain seq x y z
N MET A 1 -7.09 -6.21 -3.74
CA MET A 1 -7.93 -5.47 -2.75
C MET A 1 -9.29 -5.06 -3.30
N GLN A 2 -9.45 -4.91 -4.61
CA GLN A 2 -10.62 -4.28 -5.23
C GLN A 2 -11.95 -5.05 -5.18
N TYR A 3 -11.95 -6.32 -4.77
CA TYR A 3 -13.16 -7.16 -4.79
C TYR A 3 -14.11 -6.87 -3.61
N ILE A 4 -13.57 -6.48 -2.46
CA ILE A 4 -14.36 -6.29 -1.24
C ILE A 4 -14.94 -4.87 -1.18
N ARG A 5 -16.06 -4.71 -0.48
CA ARG A 5 -16.72 -3.40 -0.31
C ARG A 5 -15.97 -2.48 0.66
N SER A 6 -15.36 -3.04 1.71
CA SER A 6 -14.69 -2.26 2.74
C SER A 6 -13.43 -1.58 2.19
N PRO A 7 -13.20 -0.29 2.48
CA PRO A 7 -11.95 0.37 2.11
C PRO A 7 -10.77 -0.30 2.82
N VAL A 8 -9.68 -0.49 2.09
CA VAL A 8 -8.45 -1.11 2.62
C VAL A 8 -7.40 -0.04 2.85
N SER A 9 -7.03 0.20 4.10
CA SER A 9 -5.84 0.99 4.41
C SER A 9 -4.59 0.14 4.29
N THR A 10 -3.54 0.72 3.70
CA THR A 10 -2.23 0.08 3.54
C THR A 10 -1.18 0.94 4.24
N ILE A 11 -0.26 0.30 4.95
CA ILE A 11 0.82 0.98 5.66
C ILE A 11 2.13 0.24 5.34
N CYS A 12 3.08 0.96 4.75
CA CYS A 12 4.45 0.48 4.62
C CYS A 12 5.21 0.67 5.93
N MET A 13 5.73 -0.42 6.47
CA MET A 13 6.59 -0.44 7.65
C MET A 13 7.89 -1.15 7.29
N GLY A 14 8.98 -0.40 7.17
CA GLY A 14 10.29 -0.95 6.79
C GLY A 14 10.47 -1.00 5.27
N GLN A 15 9.80 -1.91 4.56
CA GLN A 15 9.93 -1.98 3.11
C GLN A 15 8.70 -2.53 2.39
N ALA A 16 8.35 -1.91 1.27
CA ALA A 16 7.40 -2.43 0.29
C ALA A 16 8.07 -2.47 -1.08
N ALA A 17 8.57 -3.64 -1.48
CA ALA A 17 9.30 -3.84 -2.74
C ALA A 17 8.55 -4.78 -3.68
N SER A 18 8.68 -4.55 -4.99
CA SER A 18 8.09 -5.38 -6.04
C SER A 18 6.57 -5.53 -5.86
N MET A 19 6.04 -6.74 -5.73
CA MET A 19 4.62 -6.95 -5.45
C MET A 19 4.14 -6.29 -4.15
N GLY A 20 5.03 -6.06 -3.18
CA GLY A 20 4.71 -5.33 -1.96
C GLY A 20 4.34 -3.88 -2.20
N SER A 21 5.05 -3.17 -3.09
CA SER A 21 4.72 -1.79 -3.45
C SER A 21 3.45 -1.71 -4.30
N LEU A 22 3.17 -2.71 -5.14
CA LEU A 22 1.89 -2.78 -5.85
C LEU A 22 0.72 -2.94 -4.87
N LEU A 23 0.84 -3.82 -3.88
CA LEU A 23 -0.19 -4.01 -2.86
C LEU A 23 -0.37 -2.76 -1.99
N LEU A 24 0.72 -2.07 -1.67
CA LEU A 24 0.68 -0.76 -1.00
C LEU A 24 -0.11 0.26 -1.82
N ALA A 25 0.20 0.40 -3.11
CA ALA A 25 -0.48 1.32 -4.03
C ALA A 25 -1.95 0.99 -4.25
N ALA A 26 -2.32 -0.29 -4.14
CA ALA A 26 -3.67 -0.80 -4.36
C ALA A 26 -4.64 -0.56 -3.19
N GLY A 27 -4.17 0.04 -2.09
CA GLY A 27 -5.04 0.51 -1.00
C GLY A 27 -6.03 1.57 -1.47
N ALA A 28 -7.03 1.86 -0.65
CA ALA A 28 -7.99 2.92 -0.92
C ALA A 28 -7.27 4.27 -0.99
N LYS A 29 -7.58 5.09 -2.00
CA LYS A 29 -6.96 6.41 -2.17
C LYS A 29 -7.26 7.30 -0.96
N GLY A 30 -6.22 7.92 -0.40
CA GLY A 30 -6.27 8.66 0.86
C GLY A 30 -5.92 7.82 2.09
N GLU A 31 -5.83 6.49 1.95
CA GLU A 31 -5.60 5.55 3.07
C GLU A 31 -4.29 4.76 2.92
N ARG A 32 -3.41 5.17 2.00
CA ARG A 32 -2.12 4.53 1.72
C ARG A 32 -1.01 5.32 2.41
N ARG A 33 -0.29 4.68 3.33
CA ARG A 33 0.65 5.36 4.23
C ARG A 33 2.01 4.68 4.27
N SER A 34 3.03 5.41 4.71
CA SER A 34 4.36 4.87 4.97
C SER A 34 4.98 5.50 6.22
N LEU A 35 5.81 4.75 6.94
CA LEU A 35 6.68 5.32 7.98
C LEU A 35 7.88 6.08 7.36
N PRO A 36 8.48 7.07 8.06
CA PRO A 36 9.45 8.02 7.47
C PRO A 36 10.78 7.40 7.01
N HIS A 37 11.09 6.18 7.47
CA HIS A 37 12.32 5.47 7.13
C HIS A 37 12.06 4.18 6.35
N SER A 38 10.86 4.04 5.78
CA SER A 38 10.56 2.88 4.95
C SER A 38 11.09 3.08 3.53
N THR A 39 11.34 1.99 2.83
CA THR A 39 11.75 2.02 1.42
C THR A 39 10.65 1.44 0.54
N VAL A 40 10.33 2.13 -0.55
CA VAL A 40 9.46 1.60 -1.60
C VAL A 40 10.32 1.26 -2.82
N MET A 41 10.10 0.11 -3.43
CA MET A 41 10.80 -0.26 -4.66
C MET A 41 9.84 -0.86 -5.68
N ILE A 42 9.96 -0.43 -6.94
CA ILE A 42 9.29 -1.03 -8.09
C ILE A 42 10.33 -1.56 -9.07
N HIS A 43 9.99 -2.64 -9.77
CA HIS A 43 10.82 -3.21 -10.82
C HIS A 43 10.00 -4.13 -11.73
N GLN A 44 10.60 -4.52 -12.85
CA GLN A 44 10.02 -5.45 -13.81
C GLN A 44 9.87 -6.86 -13.22
N PRO A 45 8.91 -7.66 -13.71
CA PRO A 45 8.80 -9.05 -13.32
C PRO A 45 10.05 -9.79 -13.80
N SER A 46 10.64 -10.57 -12.91
CA SER A 46 11.75 -11.47 -13.24
C SER A 46 11.24 -12.84 -13.62
N GLY A 47 11.89 -13.49 -14.58
CA GLY A 47 11.60 -14.87 -14.96
C GLY A 47 12.72 -15.47 -15.80
N GLY A 48 12.83 -16.79 -15.75
CA GLY A 48 13.77 -17.56 -16.54
C GLY A 48 13.16 -18.92 -16.84
N PHE A 49 13.27 -19.37 -18.09
CA PHE A 49 12.74 -20.66 -18.51
C PHE A 49 13.64 -21.25 -19.60
N SER A 50 13.81 -22.57 -19.57
CA SER A 50 14.50 -23.34 -20.60
C SER A 50 13.68 -24.58 -20.94
N GLY A 51 13.68 -24.98 -22.21
CA GLY A 51 12.85 -26.10 -22.68
C GLY A 51 12.69 -26.11 -24.19
N GLN A 52 11.69 -26.83 -24.68
CA GLN A 52 11.39 -26.84 -26.12
C GLN A 52 11.00 -25.44 -26.61
N ALA A 53 11.21 -25.16 -27.89
CA ALA A 53 10.90 -23.86 -28.48
C ALA A 53 9.43 -23.42 -28.26
N LYS A 54 8.49 -24.38 -28.29
CA LYS A 54 7.07 -24.11 -28.00
C LYS A 54 6.84 -23.68 -26.56
N ASP A 55 7.46 -24.37 -25.60
CA ASP A 55 7.33 -24.04 -24.18
C ASP A 55 7.97 -22.68 -23.87
N MET A 56 9.17 -22.42 -24.40
CA MET A 56 9.82 -21.11 -24.30
C MET A 56 8.91 -20.00 -24.82
N THR A 57 8.26 -20.21 -25.97
CA THR A 57 7.31 -19.24 -26.55
C THR A 57 6.13 -18.96 -25.62
N ILE A 58 5.58 -19.99 -24.96
CA ILE A 58 4.47 -19.85 -24.01
C ILE A 58 4.91 -19.01 -22.80
N HIS A 59 6.08 -19.32 -22.23
CA HIS A 59 6.61 -18.60 -21.08
C HIS A 59 6.98 -17.15 -21.40
N THR A 60 7.59 -16.89 -22.56
CA THR A 60 7.88 -15.52 -23.03
C THR A 60 6.59 -14.70 -23.21
N LYS A 61 5.52 -15.29 -23.75
CA LYS A 61 4.23 -14.60 -23.87
C LYS A 61 3.64 -14.28 -22.49
N GLN A 62 3.77 -15.19 -21.53
CA GLN A 62 3.24 -14.99 -20.18
C GLN A 62 4.00 -13.90 -19.41
N ILE A 63 5.32 -13.82 -19.54
CA ILE A 63 6.09 -12.75 -18.87
C ILE A 63 5.76 -11.38 -19.47
N ILE A 64 5.59 -11.27 -20.79
CA ILE A 64 5.15 -10.02 -21.45
C ILE A 64 3.76 -9.63 -20.96
N ARG A 65 2.79 -10.56 -20.95
CA ARG A 65 1.45 -10.30 -20.42
C ARG A 65 1.49 -9.81 -18.96
N THR A 66 2.37 -10.39 -18.15
CA THR A 66 2.55 -10.01 -16.75
C THR A 66 3.13 -8.61 -16.64
N TRP A 67 4.14 -8.28 -17.44
CA TRP A 67 4.71 -6.92 -17.53
C TRP A 67 3.65 -5.88 -17.88
N ASP A 68 2.87 -6.13 -18.93
CA ASP A 68 1.81 -5.19 -19.37
C ASP A 68 0.76 -4.99 -18.26
N SER A 69 0.30 -6.09 -17.65
CA SER A 69 -0.69 -6.04 -16.57
C SER A 69 -0.18 -5.29 -15.33
N LEU A 70 1.10 -5.48 -14.96
CA LEU A 70 1.69 -4.77 -13.83
C LEU A 70 1.78 -3.27 -14.11
N ASN A 71 2.25 -2.88 -15.29
CA ASN A 71 2.36 -1.48 -15.66
C ASN A 71 0.99 -0.79 -15.65
N GLU A 72 -0.05 -1.41 -16.22
CA GLU A 72 -1.42 -0.89 -16.19
C GLU A 72 -1.96 -0.72 -14.76
N LEU A 73 -1.67 -1.67 -13.87
CA LEU A 73 -2.08 -1.58 -12.47
C LEU A 73 -1.36 -0.44 -11.74
N TYR A 74 -0.06 -0.24 -11.98
CA TYR A 74 0.65 0.92 -11.43
C TYR A 74 0.08 2.22 -11.98
N VAL A 75 -0.13 2.37 -13.29
CA VAL A 75 -0.79 3.54 -13.90
C VAL A 75 -2.13 3.83 -13.21
N LYS A 76 -2.97 2.80 -13.04
CA LYS A 76 -4.27 2.92 -12.38
C LYS A 76 -4.16 3.44 -10.95
N HIS A 77 -3.19 2.96 -10.18
CA HIS A 77 -3.08 3.25 -8.76
C HIS A 77 -2.29 4.52 -8.44
N THR A 78 -1.30 4.88 -9.27
CA THR A 78 -0.46 6.06 -9.07
C THR A 78 -0.97 7.28 -9.82
N GLY A 79 -1.68 7.09 -10.93
CA GLY A 79 -2.07 8.16 -11.85
C GLY A 79 -0.92 8.64 -12.75
N GLN A 80 0.24 7.98 -12.69
CA GLN A 80 1.38 8.30 -13.56
C GLN A 80 1.11 7.87 -15.01
N PRO A 81 1.63 8.60 -16.00
CA PRO A 81 1.65 8.16 -17.39
C PRO A 81 2.37 6.80 -17.57
N ILE A 82 1.92 6.01 -18.55
CA ILE A 82 2.46 4.67 -18.81
C ILE A 82 3.96 4.67 -19.14
N ASP A 83 4.45 5.69 -19.83
CA ASP A 83 5.86 5.87 -20.17
C ASP A 83 6.73 6.11 -18.93
N ILE A 84 6.21 6.87 -17.95
CA ILE A 84 6.87 7.09 -16.65
C ILE A 84 6.91 5.78 -15.85
N ILE A 85 5.83 5.01 -15.83
CA ILE A 85 5.80 3.70 -15.17
C ILE A 85 6.80 2.74 -15.82
N GLN A 86 6.75 2.55 -17.14
CA GLN A 86 7.64 1.64 -17.86
C GLN A 86 9.11 2.00 -17.67
N LYS A 87 9.45 3.30 -17.75
CA LYS A 87 10.81 3.78 -17.54
C LYS A 87 11.33 3.44 -16.14
N ASN A 88 10.54 3.67 -15.11
CA ASN A 88 10.96 3.45 -13.73
C ASN A 88 10.86 1.98 -13.30
N MET A 89 10.05 1.16 -13.97
CA MET A 89 9.99 -0.29 -13.71
C MET A 89 11.08 -1.07 -14.46
N ASP A 90 11.74 -0.52 -15.49
CA ASP A 90 12.75 -1.27 -16.26
C ASP A 90 13.95 -1.74 -15.41
N ARG A 91 14.28 -1.03 -14.33
CA ARG A 91 15.30 -1.46 -13.36
C ARG A 91 14.75 -1.31 -11.95
N ASP A 92 15.52 -1.79 -10.97
CA ASP A 92 15.19 -1.54 -9.58
C ASP A 92 15.17 -0.03 -9.33
N TYR A 93 13.99 0.51 -9.02
CA TYR A 93 13.77 1.91 -8.73
C TYR A 93 13.32 2.05 -7.28
N PHE A 94 14.22 2.56 -6.45
CA PHE A 94 14.02 2.77 -5.02
C PHE A 94 13.55 4.19 -4.76
N MET A 95 12.63 4.32 -3.82
CA MET A 95 12.04 5.59 -3.40
C MET A 95 12.03 5.69 -1.87
N THR A 96 12.33 6.89 -1.37
CA THR A 96 11.96 7.30 -0.01
C THR A 96 10.42 7.37 0.11
N PRO A 97 9.87 7.47 1.34
CA PRO A 97 8.44 7.67 1.53
C PRO A 97 7.92 8.94 0.85
N GLU A 98 8.68 10.02 0.87
CA GLU A 98 8.34 11.29 0.22
C GLU A 98 8.30 11.15 -1.30
N GLU A 99 9.30 10.50 -1.88
CA GLU A 99 9.34 10.20 -3.32
C GLU A 99 8.19 9.27 -3.71
N ALA A 100 7.88 8.26 -2.90
CA ALA A 100 6.76 7.35 -3.14
C ALA A 100 5.40 8.07 -3.07
N LYS A 101 5.29 9.11 -2.23
CA LYS A 101 4.11 9.98 -2.15
C LYS A 101 3.98 10.83 -3.40
N GLU A 102 5.07 11.49 -3.83
CA GLU A 102 5.10 12.27 -5.06
C GLU A 102 4.81 11.41 -6.30
N PHE A 103 5.34 10.20 -6.33
CA PHE A 103 5.08 9.23 -7.38
C PHE A 103 3.62 8.74 -7.40
N GLY A 104 2.91 8.83 -6.26
CA GLY A 104 1.51 8.45 -6.12
C GLY A 104 1.27 7.02 -5.61
N ILE A 105 2.30 6.33 -5.11
CA ILE A 105 2.19 4.99 -4.49
C ILE A 105 1.52 5.09 -3.12
N ILE A 106 1.85 6.12 -2.35
CA ILE A 106 1.21 6.42 -1.06
C ILE A 106 0.59 7.81 -1.08
N ASP A 107 -0.25 8.10 -0.09
CA ASP A 107 -0.89 9.40 0.10
C ASP A 107 -0.23 10.20 1.23
N GLU A 108 0.32 9.52 2.24
CA GLU A 108 0.81 10.14 3.48
C GLU A 108 2.04 9.44 4.06
N VAL A 109 2.98 10.24 4.58
CA VAL A 109 4.06 9.76 5.45
C VAL A 109 3.66 10.05 6.90
N ILE A 110 3.57 9.01 7.72
CA ILE A 110 3.12 9.10 9.12
C ILE A 110 4.28 8.79 10.07
N ASP A 111 4.45 9.58 11.13
CA ASP A 111 5.49 9.37 12.15
C ASP A 111 4.87 9.00 13.51
N LYS A 112 3.95 9.85 14.00
CA LYS A 112 3.31 9.65 15.31
C LYS A 112 1.83 9.37 15.14
N ARG A 113 1.35 8.34 15.85
CA ARG A 113 -0.08 8.10 15.98
C ARG A 113 -0.68 9.23 16.82
N GLN A 114 -1.58 10.01 16.25
CA GLN A 114 -2.40 10.94 17.02
C GLN A 114 -3.31 10.13 17.94
N LEU A 115 -3.05 10.17 19.24
CA LEU A 115 -3.95 9.64 20.25
C LEU A 115 -5.12 10.62 20.39
N ALA A 116 -6.14 10.50 19.53
CA ALA A 116 -7.45 11.00 19.91
C ALA A 116 -7.87 10.16 21.12
N LEU A 117 -7.95 10.79 22.30
CA LEU A 117 -8.26 10.11 23.55
C LEU A 117 -9.56 9.30 23.37
N VAL A 118 -9.51 8.01 23.71
CA VAL A 118 -10.67 7.10 23.76
C VAL A 118 -11.61 7.47 24.94
N ALA A 119 -11.63 8.74 25.35
CA ALA A 119 -12.33 9.22 26.53
C ALA A 119 -13.86 9.34 26.31
N ASP A 120 -14.33 9.40 25.06
CA ASP A 120 -15.75 9.60 24.77
C ASP A 120 -16.57 8.31 24.68
N ALA A 121 -15.94 7.13 24.72
CA ALA A 121 -16.64 5.85 24.55
C ALA A 121 -16.93 5.09 25.86
N VAL A 122 -16.47 5.59 27.02
CA VAL A 122 -16.59 4.85 28.31
C VAL A 122 -17.26 5.66 29.44
N VAL A 123 -17.63 6.92 29.21
CA VAL A 123 -18.25 7.78 30.25
C VAL A 123 -19.73 8.00 29.97
N ASN A 124 -20.51 6.91 29.85
CA ASN A 124 -21.97 7.03 29.99
C ASN A 124 -22.66 5.75 30.46
N ASP A 125 -22.06 5.04 31.42
CA ASP A 125 -22.79 4.05 32.23
C ASP A 125 -22.71 4.45 33.71
N GLY A 126 -23.83 4.93 34.24
CA GLY A 126 -24.15 4.87 35.67
C GLY A 126 -23.68 6.04 36.54
N LYS A 127 -24.24 7.24 36.36
CA LYS A 127 -24.56 8.09 37.53
C LYS A 127 -26.02 7.85 37.85
N ASP A 128 -26.28 7.04 38.87
CA ASP A 128 -27.43 7.14 39.78
C ASP A 128 -27.24 6.10 40.89
N ASP A 129 -26.54 6.48 41.97
CA ASP A 129 -26.92 5.97 43.28
C ASP A 129 -26.60 7.00 44.37
N LYS A 130 -27.66 7.57 44.95
CA LYS A 130 -27.61 8.43 46.13
C LYS A 130 -27.79 7.53 47.35
N GLY A 131 -26.71 7.20 48.05
CA GLY A 131 -26.75 6.62 49.40
C GLY A 131 -26.65 7.70 50.49
N PRO A 132 -27.41 7.60 51.61
CA PRO A 132 -27.58 8.70 52.54
C PRO A 132 -26.38 8.87 53.49
N SER A 133 -26.12 10.13 53.83
CA SER A 133 -25.26 10.54 54.93
C SER A 133 -25.84 10.07 56.27
N LEU A 134 -25.05 9.34 57.07
CA LEU A 134 -25.29 9.17 58.49
C LEU A 134 -23.99 9.44 59.24
N GLU A 135 -23.88 10.65 59.78
CA GLU A 135 -23.10 10.93 61.00
C GLU A 135 -23.93 10.46 62.21
N GLY A 136 -23.27 9.80 63.16
CA GLY A 136 -23.85 9.30 64.42
C GLY A 136 -23.00 8.21 65.03
#